data_AF-A0A167VI62-F1
#
_entry.id   AF-A0A167VI62-F1
#
_cell.length_a   1.000
_cell.length_b   1.000
_cell.length_c   1.000
_cell.angle_alpha   90.00
_cell.angle_beta   90.00
_cell.angle_gamma   90.00
#
_symmetry.space_group_name_H-M   'P 1'
#
loop_
_entity.id
_entity.type
_entity.pdbx_description
1 polymer ?
#
loop_
_entity_poly.entity_id
_entity_poly.type
_entity_poly.pdbx_seq_one_letter_code
_entity_poly.pdbx_strand_id
1 'polypeptide(L)'
;MALELHIPPCVHEPPHSLHFPLHEKPVRVQIEGPLVAIQRLLPTVLWNTDVWTHAFPQVGGLELAKLAYRQIYGQEPRPEVARDLVVRDEYLGWVGRPPKPVTHFDYYGVTFDHLVPASDSNPEVLQINIIELEVDHGPYADGVAYAEQHLLLAVDPAQTAAG
;
A
#
# COMPACT_ATOMS: atom_id res chain seq x y z
N MET A 1 -4.69 -11.26 -14.79
CA MET A 1 -4.39 -12.01 -13.55
C MET A 1 -3.92 -10.99 -12.52
N ALA A 2 -4.03 -11.27 -11.22
CA ALA A 2 -3.55 -10.36 -10.20
C ALA A 2 -2.03 -10.44 -10.12
N LEU A 3 -1.35 -9.29 -10.02
CA LEU A 3 0.08 -9.25 -9.71
C LEU A 3 0.30 -9.52 -8.22
N GLU A 4 1.50 -10.02 -7.88
CA GLU A 4 1.91 -10.20 -6.49
C GLU A 4 2.43 -8.89 -5.89
N LEU A 5 2.03 -8.59 -4.65
CA LEU A 5 2.66 -7.51 -3.88
C LEU A 5 4.01 -8.00 -3.38
N HIS A 6 5.07 -7.68 -4.11
CA HIS A 6 6.43 -7.99 -3.67
C HIS A 6 6.97 -6.92 -2.72
N ILE A 7 7.47 -7.33 -1.55
CA ILE A 7 8.26 -6.46 -0.68
C ILE A 7 9.64 -7.11 -0.49
N PRO A 8 10.74 -6.42 -0.86
CA PRO A 8 12.07 -7.01 -0.80
C PRO A 8 12.51 -7.31 0.64
N PRO A 9 13.40 -8.29 0.83
CA PRO A 9 14.00 -8.56 2.14
C PRO A 9 14.88 -7.41 2.61
N CYS A 10 15.29 -7.45 3.88
CA CYS A 10 16.21 -6.46 4.43
C CYS A 10 17.53 -6.48 3.68
N VAL A 11 17.99 -5.30 3.25
CA VAL A 11 19.30 -5.12 2.61
C VAL A 11 20.48 -5.19 3.60
N HIS A 12 20.19 -5.17 4.91
CA HIS A 12 21.21 -5.24 5.96
C HIS A 12 21.40 -6.67 6.47
N GLU A 13 22.66 -7.03 6.72
CA GLU A 13 23.05 -8.26 7.41
C GLU A 13 23.82 -7.90 8.70
N PRO A 14 23.25 -8.18 9.90
CA PRO A 14 21.93 -8.77 10.15
C PRO A 14 20.76 -7.82 9.81
N PRO A 15 19.52 -8.33 9.66
CA PRO A 15 18.35 -7.50 9.42
C PRO A 15 18.21 -6.38 10.47
N HIS A 16 17.85 -5.18 10.01
CA HIS A 16 17.68 -4.03 10.90
C HIS A 16 16.58 -4.32 11.94
N SER A 17 16.75 -3.86 13.18
CA SER A 17 15.76 -4.12 14.26
C SER A 17 14.40 -3.45 14.03
N LEU A 18 14.36 -2.44 13.16
CA LEU A 18 13.14 -1.77 12.67
C LEU A 18 12.65 -2.33 11.32
N HIS A 19 13.04 -3.54 10.94
CA HIS A 19 12.40 -4.22 9.80
C HIS A 19 10.94 -4.58 10.12
N PHE A 20 10.31 -5.37 9.24
CA PHE A 20 8.93 -5.79 9.42
C PHE A 20 8.62 -6.19 10.87
N PRO A 21 7.53 -5.64 11.43
CA PRO A 21 7.18 -5.85 12.81
C PRO A 21 6.85 -7.33 13.03
N LEU A 22 7.22 -7.84 14.21
CA LEU A 22 6.72 -9.12 14.68
C LEU A 22 5.18 -9.08 14.75
N HIS A 23 4.54 -10.23 14.58
CA HIS A 23 3.07 -10.35 14.59
C HIS A 23 2.42 -10.00 15.93
N GLU A 24 3.18 -9.95 17.01
CA GLU A 24 2.70 -9.53 18.32
C GLU A 24 2.91 -8.04 18.59
N LYS A 25 3.64 -7.34 17.71
CA LYS A 25 4.01 -5.95 17.90
C LYS A 25 2.89 -5.03 17.39
N PRO A 26 2.31 -4.18 18.26
CA PRO A 26 1.36 -3.16 17.82
C PRO A 26 2.01 -2.19 16.83
N VAL A 27 1.38 -2.00 15.67
CA VAL A 27 1.88 -1.12 14.62
C VAL A 27 0.72 -0.59 13.78
N ARG A 28 0.84 0.66 13.35
CA ARG A 28 0.00 1.24 12.30
C ARG A 28 0.70 1.05 10.97
N VAL A 29 0.01 0.50 9.99
CA VAL A 29 0.55 0.30 8.64
C VAL A 29 -0.15 1.27 7.71
N GLN A 30 0.63 1.95 6.89
CA GLN A 30 0.15 2.75 5.78
C GLN A 30 0.79 2.20 4.51
N ILE A 31 -0.06 1.78 3.57
CA ILE A 31 0.35 1.34 2.24
C ILE A 31 -0.31 2.21 1.18
N GLU A 32 0.47 2.71 0.24
CA GLU A 32 -0.03 3.64 -0.78
C GLU A 32 0.76 3.56 -2.08
N GLY A 33 0.17 4.06 -3.16
CA GLY A 33 0.82 4.12 -4.47
C GLY A 33 -0.13 4.57 -5.58
N PRO A 34 0.34 4.56 -6.83
CA PRO A 34 -0.49 4.80 -7.99
C PRO A 34 -1.68 3.83 -8.03
N LEU A 35 -2.89 4.37 -8.25
CA LEU A 35 -4.13 3.58 -8.29
C LEU A 35 -4.05 2.49 -9.36
N VAL A 36 -3.44 2.78 -10.50
CA VAL A 36 -3.32 1.81 -11.60
C VAL A 36 -2.46 0.61 -11.19
N ALA A 37 -1.40 0.80 -10.41
CA ALA A 37 -0.59 -0.29 -9.84
C ALA A 37 -1.41 -1.12 -8.86
N ILE A 38 -2.11 -0.44 -7.93
CA ILE A 38 -2.97 -1.10 -6.93
C ILE A 38 -4.09 -1.90 -7.59
N GLN A 39 -4.67 -1.39 -8.68
CA GLN A 39 -5.68 -2.10 -9.47
C GLN A 39 -5.12 -3.37 -10.14
N ARG A 40 -3.83 -3.40 -10.51
CA ARG A 40 -3.19 -4.62 -11.02
C ARG A 40 -2.97 -5.66 -9.91
N LEU A 41 -2.72 -5.23 -8.67
CA LEU A 41 -2.67 -6.12 -7.50
C LEU A 41 -4.06 -6.67 -7.14
N LEU A 42 -5.11 -5.88 -7.36
CA LEU A 42 -6.50 -6.19 -6.98
C LEU A 42 -7.46 -6.08 -8.16
N PRO A 43 -7.28 -6.86 -9.25
CA PRO A 43 -7.99 -6.66 -10.51
C PRO A 43 -9.48 -7.03 -10.46
N THR A 44 -9.90 -7.76 -9.44
CA THR A 44 -11.31 -8.16 -9.24
C THR A 44 -12.08 -7.17 -8.36
N VAL A 45 -11.40 -6.19 -7.75
CA VAL A 45 -12.04 -5.22 -6.88
C VAL A 45 -12.63 -4.08 -7.72
N LEU A 46 -13.88 -3.72 -7.43
CA LEU A 46 -14.52 -2.55 -8.00
C LEU A 46 -14.11 -1.32 -7.19
N TRP A 47 -13.36 -0.42 -7.84
CA TRP A 47 -12.91 0.84 -7.26
C TRP A 47 -13.94 1.93 -7.51
N ASN A 48 -14.43 2.57 -6.43
CA ASN A 48 -15.30 3.71 -6.59
C ASN A 48 -14.45 4.99 -6.68
N THR A 49 -14.33 5.52 -7.89
CA THR A 49 -13.56 6.75 -8.15
C THR A 49 -14.41 8.01 -8.16
N ASP A 50 -15.69 7.91 -7.79
CA ASP A 50 -16.61 9.05 -7.72
C ASP A 50 -16.25 9.95 -6.52
N VAL A 51 -16.02 11.23 -6.81
CA VAL A 51 -15.62 12.26 -5.83
C VAL A 51 -16.71 12.53 -4.78
N TRP A 52 -17.97 12.22 -5.08
CA TRP A 52 -19.11 12.59 -4.24
C TRP A 52 -19.67 11.45 -3.40
N THR A 53 -19.45 10.21 -3.81
CA THR A 53 -20.11 9.04 -3.21
C THR A 53 -19.10 8.02 -2.69
N HIS A 54 -18.22 8.46 -1.80
CA HIS A 54 -17.19 7.60 -1.23
C HIS A 54 -17.65 6.92 0.06
N ALA A 55 -17.83 5.60 0.05
CA ALA A 55 -18.08 4.83 1.27
C ALA A 55 -16.76 4.58 2.02
N PHE A 56 -16.79 4.66 3.36
CA PHE A 56 -15.63 4.33 4.19
C PHE A 56 -15.93 3.13 5.12
N PRO A 57 -15.02 2.13 5.19
CA PRO A 57 -13.94 1.90 4.25
C PRO A 57 -14.49 1.44 2.88
N GLN A 58 -13.77 1.74 1.82
CA GLN A 58 -13.99 1.12 0.53
C GLN A 58 -13.59 -0.36 0.56
N VAL A 59 -14.22 -1.14 -0.31
CA VAL A 59 -13.80 -2.53 -0.57
C VAL A 59 -12.34 -2.58 -1.02
N GLY A 60 -11.91 -1.65 -1.88
CA GLY A 60 -10.51 -1.51 -2.31
C GLY A 60 -9.53 -1.29 -1.16
N GLY A 61 -9.85 -0.39 -0.23
CA GLY A 61 -9.02 -0.14 0.95
C GLY A 61 -8.89 -1.35 1.84
N LEU A 62 -10.00 -2.05 2.11
CA LEU A 62 -9.99 -3.25 2.93
C LEU A 62 -9.17 -4.39 2.29
N GLU A 63 -9.33 -4.63 0.99
CA GLU A 63 -8.59 -5.68 0.28
C GLU A 63 -7.09 -5.34 0.16
N LEU A 64 -6.74 -4.06 -0.02
CA LEU A 64 -5.34 -3.63 -0.01
C LEU A 64 -4.71 -3.80 1.38
N ALA A 65 -5.44 -3.47 2.45
CA ALA A 65 -4.98 -3.71 3.82
C ALA A 65 -4.74 -5.20 4.09
N LYS A 66 -5.65 -6.09 3.65
CA LYS A 66 -5.47 -7.55 3.78
C LYS A 66 -4.28 -8.06 2.98
N LEU A 67 -4.07 -7.54 1.77
CA LEU A 67 -2.92 -7.90 0.94
C LEU A 67 -1.61 -7.53 1.62
N ALA A 68 -1.49 -6.29 2.09
CA ALA A 68 -0.32 -5.82 2.84
C ALA A 68 -0.10 -6.64 4.11
N TYR A 69 -1.16 -6.92 4.86
CA TYR A 69 -1.11 -7.75 6.07
C TYR A 69 -0.52 -9.14 5.79
N ARG A 70 -1.03 -9.83 4.76
CA ARG A 70 -0.52 -11.14 4.35
C ARG A 70 0.95 -11.09 3.97
N GLN A 71 1.37 -10.03 3.29
CA GLN A 71 2.75 -9.90 2.87
C GLN A 71 3.70 -9.63 4.04
N ILE A 72 3.26 -8.86 5.04
CA ILE A 72 4.05 -8.56 6.24
C ILE A 72 4.15 -9.78 7.16
N TYR A 73 3.03 -10.48 7.39
CA TYR A 73 2.93 -11.50 8.44
C TYR A 73 2.85 -12.95 7.94
N GLY A 74 2.71 -13.17 6.64
CA GLY A 74 2.60 -14.50 6.03
C GLY A 74 1.29 -15.25 6.36
N GLN A 75 0.27 -14.56 6.88
CA GLN A 75 -1.00 -15.16 7.30
C GLN A 75 -2.17 -14.19 7.17
N GLU A 76 -3.40 -14.71 7.26
CA GLU A 76 -4.61 -13.89 7.22
C GLU A 76 -4.84 -13.14 8.55
N PRO A 77 -5.51 -11.97 8.49
CA PRO A 77 -5.97 -11.27 9.70
C PRO A 77 -6.91 -12.13 10.53
N ARG A 78 -6.86 -11.98 11.86
CA ARG A 78 -7.70 -12.73 12.80
C ARG A 78 -8.96 -11.93 13.15
N PRO A 79 -10.13 -12.22 12.56
CA PRO A 79 -11.35 -11.45 12.81
C PRO A 79 -11.82 -11.52 14.27
N GLU A 80 -11.44 -12.56 15.01
CA GLU A 80 -11.73 -12.72 16.44
C GLU A 80 -10.88 -11.82 17.35
N VAL A 81 -9.77 -11.28 16.84
CA VAL A 81 -8.91 -10.35 17.57
C VAL A 81 -9.35 -8.93 17.25
N ALA A 82 -10.05 -8.29 18.20
CA ALA A 82 -10.75 -7.01 18.01
C ALA A 82 -9.91 -5.82 17.49
N ARG A 83 -8.58 -5.94 17.43
CA ARG A 83 -7.65 -4.89 16.98
C ARG A 83 -6.72 -5.37 15.88
N ASP A 84 -7.04 -6.48 15.24
CA ASP A 84 -6.22 -7.05 14.18
C ASP A 84 -6.80 -6.66 12.82
N LEU A 85 -6.10 -5.78 12.10
CA LEU A 85 -6.54 -5.12 10.86
C LEU A 85 -7.80 -4.25 11.08
N VAL A 86 -7.60 -3.10 11.72
CA VAL A 86 -8.63 -2.06 11.83
C VAL A 86 -8.30 -0.91 10.88
N VAL A 87 -9.04 -0.81 9.78
CA VAL A 87 -8.88 0.31 8.83
C VAL A 87 -9.20 1.64 9.53
N ARG A 88 -8.29 2.61 9.40
CA ARG A 88 -8.34 3.91 10.07
C ARG A 88 -8.56 5.06 9.11
N ASP A 89 -7.97 4.98 7.92
CA ASP A 89 -8.01 6.08 6.97
C ASP A 89 -7.77 5.57 5.54
N GLU A 90 -8.21 6.36 4.57
CA GLU A 90 -7.94 6.17 3.15
C GLU A 90 -7.42 7.47 2.54
N TYR A 91 -6.26 7.40 1.91
CA TYR A 91 -5.68 8.52 1.18
C TYR A 91 -6.11 8.47 -0.29
N LEU A 92 -6.61 9.59 -0.80
CA LEU A 92 -7.07 9.74 -2.19
C LEU A 92 -6.31 10.90 -2.86
N GLY A 93 -5.43 10.57 -3.81
CA GLY A 93 -4.73 11.55 -4.63
C GLY A 93 -5.64 12.10 -5.71
N TRP A 94 -6.39 13.16 -5.38
CA TRP A 94 -7.38 13.76 -6.27
C TRP A 94 -6.77 14.45 -7.49
N VAL A 95 -7.29 14.14 -8.67
CA VAL A 95 -6.89 14.73 -9.94
C VAL A 95 -7.86 15.83 -10.35
N GLY A 96 -7.36 17.06 -10.32
CA GLY A 96 -8.02 18.24 -10.82
C GLY A 96 -7.01 19.38 -11.00
N ARG A 97 -7.25 20.27 -11.96
CA ARG A 97 -6.50 21.53 -12.07
C ARG A 97 -7.50 22.68 -12.15
N PRO A 98 -7.44 23.66 -11.24
CA PRO A 98 -8.25 24.86 -11.35
C PRO A 98 -8.14 25.48 -12.75
N PRO A 99 -9.24 25.91 -13.37
CA PRO A 99 -10.60 26.01 -12.81
C PRO A 99 -11.46 24.73 -12.98
N LYS A 100 -10.91 23.62 -13.49
CA LYS A 100 -11.68 22.39 -13.72
C LYS A 100 -11.98 21.67 -12.40
N PRO A 101 -13.16 21.05 -12.26
CA PRO A 101 -13.50 20.26 -11.08
C PRO A 101 -12.56 19.05 -10.96
N VAL A 102 -12.42 18.53 -9.73
CA VAL A 102 -11.84 17.21 -9.49
C VAL A 102 -12.69 16.18 -10.23
N THR A 103 -12.04 15.27 -10.94
CA THR A 103 -12.74 14.31 -11.80
C THR A 103 -12.61 12.87 -11.32
N HIS A 104 -11.50 12.52 -10.68
CA HIS A 104 -11.17 11.19 -10.17
C HIS A 104 -9.97 11.31 -9.22
N PHE A 105 -9.49 10.19 -8.69
CA PHE A 105 -8.17 10.06 -8.07
C PHE A 105 -7.31 9.06 -8.84
N ASP A 106 -6.00 9.28 -8.90
CA ASP A 106 -5.03 8.40 -9.58
C ASP A 106 -3.97 7.82 -8.62
N TYR A 107 -4.07 8.17 -7.33
CA TYR A 107 -3.24 7.63 -6.26
C TYR A 107 -4.13 7.24 -5.09
N TYR A 108 -3.80 6.13 -4.44
CA TYR A 108 -4.60 5.57 -3.37
C TYR A 108 -3.72 5.03 -2.24
N GLY A 109 -4.18 5.20 -1.01
CA GLY A 109 -3.55 4.61 0.16
C GLY A 109 -4.58 4.16 1.19
N VAL A 110 -4.20 3.18 2.00
CA VAL A 110 -4.97 2.75 3.17
C VAL A 110 -4.08 2.71 4.40
N THR A 111 -4.62 3.21 5.50
CA THR A 111 -4.01 3.12 6.83
C THR A 111 -4.82 2.14 7.67
N PHE A 112 -4.17 1.16 8.28
CA PHE A 112 -4.80 0.23 9.22
C PHE A 112 -3.94 -0.02 10.45
N ASP A 113 -4.59 -0.30 11.56
CA ASP A 113 -3.93 -0.70 12.80
C ASP A 113 -3.84 -2.23 12.89
N HIS A 114 -2.71 -2.72 13.37
CA HIS A 114 -2.52 -4.07 13.87
C HIS A 114 -2.16 -4.00 15.35
N LEU A 115 -3.03 -4.53 16.21
CA LEU A 115 -2.93 -4.59 17.68
C LEU A 115 -2.77 -3.23 18.40
N VAL A 116 -2.82 -2.11 17.69
CA VAL A 116 -2.70 -0.76 18.25
C VAL A 116 -3.82 -0.49 19.25
N PRO A 117 -3.50 -0.10 20.50
CA PRO A 117 -4.51 0.30 21.46
C PRO A 117 -5.31 1.51 20.99
N ALA A 118 -6.63 1.50 21.18
CA ALA A 118 -7.49 2.63 20.77
C ALA A 118 -7.16 3.95 21.49
N SER A 119 -6.49 3.87 22.65
CA SER A 119 -6.02 5.03 23.42
C SER A 119 -4.63 5.53 23.00
N ASP A 120 -3.94 4.81 22.12
CA ASP A 120 -2.62 5.20 21.64
C ASP A 120 -2.75 6.23 20.51
N SER A 121 -2.41 7.47 20.81
CA SER A 121 -2.47 8.58 19.86
C SER A 121 -1.21 8.68 18.98
N ASN A 122 -0.15 7.96 19.30
CA ASN A 122 1.13 8.02 18.58
C ASN A 122 1.77 6.62 18.47
N PRO A 123 1.09 5.67 17.80
CA PRO A 123 1.63 4.34 17.59
C PRO A 123 2.86 4.39 16.67
N GLU A 124 3.67 3.34 16.72
CA GLU A 124 4.69 3.11 15.70
C GLU A 124 4.04 2.93 14.33
N VAL A 125 4.64 3.50 13.28
CA VAL A 125 4.12 3.46 11.91
C VAL A 125 5.08 2.75 10.97
N LEU A 126 4.57 1.79 10.20
CA LEU A 126 5.22 1.21 9.03
C LEU A 126 4.62 1.83 7.76
N GLN A 127 5.44 2.53 6.99
CA GLN A 127 5.07 3.08 5.69
C GLN A 127 5.54 2.14 4.57
N ILE A 128 4.65 1.83 3.63
CA ILE A 128 4.92 1.05 2.43
C ILE A 128 4.48 1.87 1.22
N ASN A 129 5.42 2.16 0.32
CA ASN A 129 5.12 2.87 -0.93
C ASN A 129 5.25 1.88 -2.11
N ILE A 130 4.22 1.80 -2.94
CA ILE A 130 4.20 1.03 -4.18
C ILE A 130 4.72 1.92 -5.31
N ILE A 131 5.71 1.42 -6.04
CA ILE A 131 6.33 2.11 -7.17
C ILE A 131 6.09 1.27 -8.42
N GLU A 132 5.62 1.90 -9.50
CA GLU A 132 5.51 1.24 -10.81
C GLU A 132 6.86 1.22 -11.51
N LEU A 133 7.30 0.06 -11.98
CA LEU A 133 8.61 -0.08 -12.64
C LEU A 133 8.47 -0.30 -14.15
N GLU A 134 7.30 -0.77 -14.58
CA GLU A 134 7.01 -1.24 -15.94
C GLU A 134 6.36 -0.19 -16.85
N VAL A 135 6.15 1.03 -16.35
CA VAL A 135 5.46 2.08 -17.10
C VAL A 135 6.47 3.00 -17.76
N ASP A 136 6.40 3.11 -19.10
CA ASP A 136 7.32 3.96 -19.87
C ASP A 136 6.74 5.36 -20.19
N HIS A 137 5.49 5.63 -19.78
CA HIS A 137 4.80 6.88 -20.10
C HIS A 137 3.75 7.28 -19.05
N GLY A 138 3.57 8.60 -18.83
CA GLY A 138 2.63 9.14 -17.85
C GLY A 138 3.31 9.64 -16.57
N PRO A 139 2.54 10.08 -15.56
CA PRO A 139 3.09 10.71 -14.35
C PRO A 139 4.01 9.83 -13.49
N TYR A 140 3.97 8.50 -13.69
CA TYR A 140 4.71 7.51 -12.92
C TYR A 140 5.73 6.73 -13.77
N ALA A 141 6.11 7.26 -14.94
CA ALA A 141 6.94 6.56 -15.93
C ALA A 141 8.43 6.38 -15.57
N ASP A 142 8.88 7.02 -14.51
CA ASP A 142 10.30 7.08 -14.15
C ASP A 142 10.64 6.17 -12.95
N GLY A 143 9.82 5.15 -12.67
CA GLY A 143 10.00 4.35 -11.46
C GLY A 143 11.30 3.57 -11.40
N VAL A 144 11.85 3.11 -12.53
CA VAL A 144 13.19 2.49 -12.59
C VAL A 144 14.27 3.52 -12.24
N ALA A 145 14.21 4.71 -12.84
CA ALA A 145 15.18 5.77 -12.56
C ALA A 145 15.08 6.23 -11.09
N TYR A 146 13.86 6.33 -10.56
CA TYR A 146 13.62 6.60 -9.14
C TYR A 146 14.23 5.51 -8.25
N ALA A 147 14.02 4.23 -8.59
CA ALA A 147 14.55 3.11 -7.85
C ALA A 147 16.10 3.13 -7.84
N GLU A 148 16.74 3.31 -8.99
CA GLU A 148 18.20 3.39 -9.12
C GLU A 148 18.80 4.56 -8.34
N GLN A 149 18.09 5.70 -8.28
CA GLN A 149 18.57 6.90 -7.61
C GLN A 149 18.38 6.85 -6.08
N HIS A 150 17.30 6.23 -5.60
CA HIS A 150 16.84 6.41 -4.22
C HIS A 150 16.78 5.12 -3.40
N LEU A 151 16.77 3.94 -4.01
CA LEU A 151 16.73 2.67 -3.28
C LEU A 151 18.14 2.11 -3.10
N LEU A 152 18.36 1.49 -1.94
CA LEU A 152 19.62 0.81 -1.62
C LEU A 152 19.70 -0.59 -2.27
N LEU A 153 18.57 -1.11 -2.77
CA LEU A 153 18.54 -2.38 -3.50
C LEU A 153 18.52 -2.12 -5.00
N ALA A 154 19.24 -2.96 -5.74
CA ALA A 154 19.08 -3.04 -7.18
C ALA A 154 17.70 -3.63 -7.48
N VAL A 155 16.95 -2.97 -8.36
CA VAL A 155 15.64 -3.42 -8.81
C VAL A 155 15.78 -3.92 -10.24
N ASP A 156 15.39 -5.18 -10.48
CA ASP A 156 15.33 -5.76 -11.82
C ASP A 156 13.86 -5.82 -12.29
N PRO A 157 13.45 -4.97 -13.24
CA PRO A 157 12.07 -4.95 -13.74
C PRO A 157 11.61 -6.29 -14.34
N ALA A 158 12.54 -7.12 -14.81
CA ALA A 158 12.23 -8.43 -15.38
C ALA A 158 11.90 -9.48 -14.32
N GLN A 159 12.39 -9.33 -13.09
CA GLN A 159 12.08 -10.22 -11.97
C GLN A 159 10.74 -9.90 -11.32
N THR A 160 10.29 -8.64 -11.38
CA THR A 160 9.02 -8.18 -10.81
C THR A 160 7.80 -8.44 -11.70
N ALA A 161 8.01 -8.72 -12.99
CA ALA A 161 6.93 -8.95 -13.97
C ALA A 161 6.50 -10.42 -14.14
N ALA A 162 7.16 -11.37 -13.44
CA ALA A 162 7.00 -12.81 -13.67
C ALA A 162 5.99 -13.53 -12.73
N GLY A 163 5.13 -12.79 -12.03
CA GLY A 163 4.09 -13.33 -11.13
C GLY A 163 2.70 -13.39 -11.76
#